data_AF-A0A527W3H6-F1
#
_entry.id   AF-A0A527W3H6-F1
#
_cell.length_a   1.000
_cell.length_b   1.000
_cell.length_c   1.000
_cell.angle_alpha   90.00
_cell.angle_beta   90.00
_cell.angle_gamma   90.00
#
_symmetry.space_group_name_H-M   'P 1'
#
loop_
_entity.id
_entity.type
_entity.pdbx_description
1 polymer ?
#
loop_
_entity_poly.entity_id
_entity_poly.type
_entity_poly.pdbx_seq_one_letter_code
_entity_poly.pdbx_strand_id
1 'polypeptide(L)' 'VDLRTVQLWFQENEKGISTANIRWLARVFGCDDPVATSEWQMELSAAQSRLSAKRREWKRAGSSVAQEIPD' A
#
# COMPACT_ATOMS: atom_id res chain seq x y z
N VAL A 1 -15.90 -1.82 -4.68
CA VAL A 1 -15.08 -0.86 -3.91
C VAL A 1 -16.03 0.19 -3.36
N ASP A 2 -16.03 0.47 -2.05
CA ASP A 2 -16.91 1.50 -1.47
C ASP A 2 -16.23 2.89 -1.42
N LEU A 3 -17.04 3.95 -1.28
CA LEU A 3 -16.56 5.34 -1.24
C LEU A 3 -15.54 5.57 -0.12
N ARG A 4 -15.75 4.98 1.05
CA ARG A 4 -14.88 5.17 2.22
C ARG A 4 -13.48 4.61 1.97
N THR A 5 -13.41 3.49 1.27
CA THR A 5 -12.17 2.85 0.83
C THR A 5 -11.42 3.75 -0.14
N VAL A 6 -12.11 4.35 -1.12
CA VAL A 6 -11.50 5.28 -2.07
C VAL A 6 -10.98 6.53 -1.36
N GLN A 7 -11.78 7.13 -0.48
CA GLN A 7 -11.37 8.28 0.33
C GLN A 7 -10.08 7.99 1.10
N LEU A 8 -9.98 6.80 1.70
CA LEU A 8 -8.78 6.39 2.43
C LEU A 8 -7.55 6.26 1.52
N TRP A 9 -7.69 6.03 0.21
CA TRP A 9 -6.51 6.01 -0.68
C TRP A 9 -5.92 7.39 -0.92
N PHE A 10 -6.76 8.43 -0.88
CA PHE A 10 -6.35 9.82 -1.10
C PHE A 10 -5.95 10.56 0.17
N GLN A 11 -6.25 10.00 1.34
CA GLN A 11 -5.77 10.53 2.61
C GLN A 11 -4.29 10.21 2.79
N GLU A 12 -3.53 11.14 3.36
CA GLU A 12 -2.18 10.85 3.84
C GLU A 12 -2.27 9.91 5.05
N ASN A 13 -2.16 8.61 4.78
CA ASN A 13 -2.17 7.58 5.80
C ASN A 13 -1.26 6.43 5.40
N GLU A 14 -0.92 5.61 6.38
CA GLU A 14 0.04 4.53 6.16
C GLU A 14 -0.61 3.26 5.64
N LYS A 15 -1.94 3.13 5.58
CA LYS A 15 -2.63 1.83 5.36
C LYS A 15 -2.42 1.28 3.95
N GLY A 16 -2.30 2.17 2.96
CA GLY A 16 -2.16 1.80 1.55
C GLY A 16 -3.40 1.10 1.00
N ILE A 17 -3.22 0.39 -0.13
CA ILE A 17 -4.30 -0.28 -0.86
C ILE A 17 -4.20 -1.79 -0.62
N SER A 18 -5.34 -2.45 -0.37
CA SER A 18 -5.39 -3.91 -0.19
C SER A 18 -5.15 -4.65 -1.50
N THR A 19 -4.68 -5.90 -1.43
CA THR A 19 -4.40 -6.72 -2.62
C THR A 19 -5.65 -6.95 -3.49
N ALA A 20 -6.82 -7.09 -2.88
CA ALA A 20 -8.08 -7.19 -3.61
C ALA A 20 -8.39 -5.93 -4.43
N ASN A 21 -8.10 -4.75 -3.87
CA ASN A 21 -8.33 -3.47 -4.54
C ASN A 21 -7.24 -3.13 -5.56
N ILE A 22 -6.01 -3.59 -5.35
CA ILE A 22 -4.93 -3.53 -6.34
C ILE A 22 -5.35 -4.23 -7.64
N ARG A 23 -5.97 -5.41 -7.55
CA ARG A 23 -6.50 -6.11 -8.73
C ARG A 23 -7.56 -5.29 -9.47
N TRP A 24 -8.46 -4.64 -8.74
CA TRP A 24 -9.47 -3.78 -9.35
C TRP A 24 -8.86 -2.54 -10.00
N LEU A 25 -7.89 -1.89 -9.36
CA LEU A 25 -7.17 -0.74 -9.93
C LEU A 25 -6.37 -1.12 -11.17
N ALA A 26 -5.70 -2.25 -11.15
CA ALA A 26 -4.94 -2.76 -12.29
C ALA A 26 -5.84 -2.95 -13.51
N ARG A 27 -7.06 -3.47 -13.30
CA ARG A 27 -8.06 -3.65 -14.35
C ARG A 27 -8.56 -2.31 -14.92
N VAL A 28 -8.75 -1.31 -14.06
CA VAL A 28 -9.15 0.05 -14.47
C VAL A 28 -8.03 0.73 -15.26
N PHE A 29 -6.79 0.70 -14.77
CA PHE A 29 -5.66 1.31 -15.46
C PHE A 29 -5.24 0.56 -16.73
N GLY A 30 -5.49 -0.74 -16.78
CA GLY A 30 -5.31 -1.56 -17.98
C GLY A 30 -6.48 -1.47 -18.96
N CYS A 31 -7.55 -0.72 -18.66
CA CYS A 31 -8.73 -0.60 -19.53
C CYS A 31 -9.29 -1.97 -19.98
N ASP A 32 -9.37 -2.94 -19.06
CA ASP A 32 -9.76 -4.33 -19.33
C ASP A 32 -8.82 -5.13 -20.26
N ASP A 33 -7.71 -4.54 -20.75
CA ASP A 33 -6.70 -5.27 -21.49
C ASP A 33 -5.92 -6.24 -20.57
N PRO A 34 -5.83 -7.54 -20.89
CA PRO A 34 -5.18 -8.52 -20.03
C PRO A 34 -3.69 -8.26 -19.80
N VAL A 35 -2.98 -7.74 -20.80
CA VAL A 35 -1.54 -7.51 -20.74
C VAL A 35 -1.26 -6.28 -19.86
N ALA A 36 -1.89 -5.15 -20.18
CA ALA A 36 -1.78 -3.92 -19.41
C ALA A 36 -2.26 -4.13 -17.96
N THR A 37 -3.32 -4.90 -17.75
CA THR A 37 -3.78 -5.26 -16.39
C THR A 37 -2.71 -6.03 -15.62
N SER A 38 -2.02 -6.97 -16.26
CA SER A 38 -0.94 -7.74 -15.62
C SER A 38 0.24 -6.84 -15.23
N GLU A 39 0.64 -5.94 -16.13
CA GLU A 39 1.70 -4.96 -15.88
C GLU A 39 1.35 -4.04 -14.70
N TRP A 40 0.14 -3.47 -14.70
CA TRP A 40 -0.33 -2.65 -13.59
C TRP A 40 -0.43 -3.42 -12.28
N GLN A 41 -0.88 -4.68 -12.32
CA GLN A 41 -0.96 -5.50 -11.12
C GLN A 41 0.43 -5.77 -10.53
N MET A 42 1.44 -6.00 -11.37
CA MET A 42 2.82 -6.20 -10.93
C MET A 42 3.38 -4.95 -10.26
N GLU A 43 3.26 -3.79 -10.91
CA GLU A 43 3.76 -2.51 -10.39
C GLU A 43 3.09 -2.09 -9.08
N LEU A 44 1.75 -2.22 -9.00
CA LEU A 44 1.00 -1.91 -7.79
C LEU A 44 1.36 -2.85 -6.63
N SER A 45 1.60 -4.13 -6.91
CA SER A 45 2.02 -5.11 -5.89
C SER A 45 3.45 -4.84 -5.39
N ALA A 46 4.35 -4.43 -6.28
CA ALA A 46 5.70 -4.00 -5.93
C ALA A 46 5.65 -2.73 -5.04
N ALA A 47 4.81 -1.76 -5.40
CA ALA A 47 4.59 -0.56 -4.58
C ALA A 47 4.03 -0.89 -3.19
N GLN A 48 3.06 -1.81 -3.10
CA GLN A 48 2.50 -2.29 -1.82
C GLN A 48 3.58 -2.95 -0.94
N SER A 49 4.48 -3.72 -1.56
CA SER A 49 5.60 -4.36 -0.88
C SER A 49 6.59 -3.34 -0.32
N ARG A 50 6.95 -2.32 -1.12
CA ARG A 50 7.79 -1.19 -0.66
C ARG A 50 7.17 -0.43 0.51
N LEU A 51 5.87 -0.12 0.43
CA LEU A 51 5.14 0.54 1.53
C LEU A 51 5.15 -0.32 2.79
N SER A 52 4.94 -1.62 2.65
CA SER A 52 4.95 -2.56 3.78
C SER A 52 6.33 -2.68 4.42
N ALA A 53 7.41 -2.64 3.63
CA ALA A 53 8.78 -2.62 4.15
C ALA A 53 9.05 -1.33 4.92
N LYS A 54 8.75 -0.18 4.33
CA LYS A 54 8.89 1.15 4.97
C LYS A 54 8.12 1.24 6.29
N ARG A 55 6.90 0.68 6.35
CA ARG A 55 6.10 0.63 7.58
C ARG A 55 6.77 -0.21 8.67
N ARG A 56 7.45 -1.32 8.32
CA ARG A 56 8.19 -2.14 9.30
C ARG A 56 9.40 -1.38 9.85
N GLU A 57 10.11 -0.66 9.00
CA GLU A 57 11.25 0.17 9.40
C GLU A 57 10.82 1.27 10.37
N TRP A 58 9.75 2.00 10.07
CA TRP A 58 9.20 3.02 10.95
C TRP A 58 8.77 2.48 12.31
N LYS A 59 8.12 1.30 12.34
CA LYS A 59 7.79 0.64 13.61
C LYS A 59 9.03 0.28 14.43
N ARG A 60 10.10 -0.18 13.79
CA ARG A 60 11.37 -0.48 14.46
C ARG A 60 12.04 0.79 14.99
N ALA A 61 12.08 1.86 14.21
CA ALA A 61 12.63 3.15 14.62
C ALA A 61 11.85 3.77 15.78
N GLY A 62 10.52 3.74 15.74
CA GLY A 62 9.66 4.23 16.82
C GLY A 62 9.75 3.39 18.10
N SER A 63 9.91 2.07 17.99
CA SER A 63 10.18 1.20 19.16
C SER A 63 11.56 1.42 19.76
N SER A 64 12.57 1.76 18.96
CA SER A 64 13.93 2.01 19.46
C SER A 64 14.00 3.25 20.36
N VAL A 65 13.21 4.28 20.07
CA VAL A 65 13.14 5.51 20.90
C VAL A 65 12.45 5.25 22.25
N ALA A 66 11.52 4.31 22.32
CA ALA A 66 10.81 3.98 23.56
C ALA A 66 11.63 3.13 24.55
N GLN A 67 12.80 2.62 24.15
CA GLN A 67 13.61 1.70 24.95
C GLN A 67 14.82 2.38 25.65
N GLU A 68 15.07 3.66 25.39
CA GLU A 68 16.20 4.43 25.96
C GLU A 68 15.79 5.44 27.06
N ILE A 69 14.84 5.07 27.93
CA ILE A 69 14.60 5.83 29.18
C ILE A 69 15.16 4.98 30.34
N PRO A 70 16.39 5.26 30.84
CA PRO A 70 16.90 4.64 32.05
C PRO A 70 16.27 5.27 33.30
N ASP A 71 15.95 4.43 34.28
CA ASP A 71 15.55 4.81 35.66
C ASP A 71 16.66 5.58 36.42
#